data_AF-A0AAN8EVB6-F1
#
_entry.id   AF-A0AAN8EVB6-F1
#
_cell.length_a   1.000
_cell.length_b   1.000
_cell.length_c   1.000
_cell.angle_alpha   90.00
_cell.angle_beta   90.00
_cell.angle_gamma   90.00
#
_symmetry.space_group_name_H-M   'P 1'
#
loop_
_entity.id
_entity.type
_entity.pdbx_description
1 polymer ?
#
loop_
_entity_poly.entity_id
_entity_poly.type
_entity_poly.pdbx_seq_one_letter_code
_entity_poly.pdbx_strand_id
1 'polypeptide(L)'
;MSMNAVQSLMLALTFHHQISDGSVSLPEPTYQADEWAKRGKNMWNAYMFRHEPIKMDCCGDYALPPIDFDAMTDRLAFWKTELEHLRVNA
;
A
#
# COMPACT_ATOMS: atom_id res chain seq x y z
N MET A 1 -0.65 12.50 -26.78
CA MET A 1 -0.07 11.21 -27.25
C MET A 1 -1.05 10.57 -28.24
N SER A 2 -0.56 9.85 -29.24
CA SER A 2 -1.44 9.05 -30.12
C SER A 2 -1.88 7.77 -29.40
N MET A 3 -3.00 7.18 -29.85
CA MET A 3 -3.50 5.92 -29.28
C MET A 3 -2.46 4.80 -29.38
N ASN A 4 -1.75 4.70 -30.52
CA ASN A 4 -0.67 3.75 -30.71
C ASN A 4 0.44 3.91 -29.66
N ALA A 5 0.86 5.15 -29.38
CA ALA A 5 1.89 5.40 -28.39
C ALA A 5 1.46 4.99 -26.97
N VAL A 6 0.19 5.23 -26.61
CA VAL A 6 -0.37 4.80 -25.32
C VAL A 6 -0.42 3.27 -25.22
N GLN A 7 -0.90 2.59 -26.27
CA GLN A 7 -0.97 1.12 -26.30
C GLN A 7 0.41 0.47 -26.22
N SER A 8 1.39 1.00 -26.96
CA SER A 8 2.77 0.53 -26.90
C SER A 8 3.38 0.71 -25.50
N LEU A 9 3.12 1.85 -24.85
CA LEU A 9 3.56 2.09 -23.48
C LEU A 9 2.90 1.12 -22.49
N MET A 10 1.58 0.94 -22.57
CA MET A 10 0.85 0.02 -21.69
C MET A 10 1.37 -1.41 -21.82
N LEU A 11 1.64 -1.88 -23.04
CA LEU A 11 2.25 -3.18 -23.29
C LEU A 11 3.67 -3.26 -22.72
N ALA A 12 4.51 -2.24 -22.92
CA ALA A 12 5.87 -2.26 -22.38
C ALA A 12 5.87 -2.38 -20.84
N LEU A 13 4.94 -1.69 -20.16
CA LEU A 13 4.82 -1.73 -18.70
C LEU A 13 4.42 -3.09 -18.15
N THR A 14 3.84 -4.01 -18.95
CA THR A 14 3.51 -5.36 -18.46
C THR A 14 4.74 -6.28 -18.35
N PHE A 15 5.89 -5.88 -18.89
CA PHE A 15 7.14 -6.66 -18.84
C PHE A 15 8.11 -6.20 -17.75
N HIS A 16 7.73 -5.22 -16.92
CA HIS A 16 8.59 -4.65 -15.89
C HIS A 16 8.36 -5.26 -14.51
N HIS A 17 7.64 -6.39 -14.43
CA HIS A 17 7.34 -7.01 -13.15
C HIS A 17 8.61 -7.60 -12.52
N GLN A 18 8.87 -7.25 -11.26
CA GLN A 18 10.16 -7.54 -10.59
C GLN A 18 10.40 -9.03 -10.30
N ILE A 19 9.34 -9.84 -10.31
CA ILE A 19 9.36 -11.26 -9.89
C ILE A 19 8.93 -12.22 -11.00
N SER A 20 8.73 -11.72 -12.23
CA SER A 20 8.32 -12.54 -13.37
C SER A 20 9.18 -12.19 -14.58
N ASP A 21 9.77 -13.20 -15.21
CA ASP A 21 10.56 -13.04 -16.43
C ASP A 21 9.69 -12.87 -17.70
N GLY A 22 8.36 -12.88 -17.55
CA GLY A 22 7.39 -12.74 -18.63
C GLY A 22 6.44 -11.56 -18.45
N SER A 23 5.57 -11.33 -19.43
CA SER A 23 4.52 -10.32 -19.30
C SER A 23 3.48 -10.72 -18.26
N VAL A 24 3.04 -9.77 -17.45
CA VAL A 24 1.85 -9.91 -16.60
C VAL A 24 0.59 -9.33 -17.26
N SER A 25 -0.57 -9.59 -16.66
CA SER A 25 -1.88 -9.19 -17.21
C SER A 25 -2.19 -7.69 -17.08
N LEU A 26 -1.47 -6.97 -16.22
CA LEU A 26 -1.67 -5.54 -15.94
C LEU A 26 -0.32 -4.80 -15.96
N PRO A 27 -0.30 -3.51 -16.30
CA PRO A 27 0.92 -2.70 -16.19
C PRO A 27 1.50 -2.71 -14.77
N GLU A 28 2.82 -2.77 -14.65
CA GLU A 28 3.53 -2.83 -13.36
C GLU A 28 3.06 -1.79 -12.32
N PRO A 29 2.81 -0.50 -12.67
CA PRO A 29 2.32 0.47 -11.70
C PRO A 29 0.96 0.09 -11.09
N THR A 30 0.07 -0.55 -11.86
CA THR A 30 -1.24 -1.00 -11.38
C THR A 30 -1.09 -2.19 -10.46
N TYR A 31 -0.21 -3.13 -10.81
CA TYR A 31 0.10 -4.29 -9.97
C TYR A 31 0.68 -3.86 -8.61
N GLN A 32 1.67 -2.97 -8.62
CA GLN A 32 2.30 -2.46 -7.41
C GLN A 32 1.31 -1.72 -6.49
N ALA A 33 0.38 -0.96 -7.06
CA ALA A 33 -0.67 -0.31 -6.28
C ALA A 33 -1.58 -1.32 -5.54
N ASP A 34 -1.95 -2.42 -6.20
CA ASP A 34 -2.75 -3.50 -5.60
C ASP A 34 -1.97 -4.22 -4.48
N GLU A 35 -0.68 -4.52 -4.70
CA GLU A 35 0.17 -5.12 -3.67
C GLU A 35 0.34 -4.20 -2.45
N TRP A 36 0.45 -2.89 -2.64
CA TRP A 36 0.49 -1.93 -1.52
C TRP A 36 -0.84 -1.86 -0.77
N ALA A 37 -1.97 -1.92 -1.47
CA ALA A 37 -3.28 -1.96 -0.84
C ALA A 37 -3.47 -3.25 0.00
N LYS A 38 -3.08 -4.41 -0.53
CA LYS A 38 -3.07 -5.69 0.20
C LYS A 38 -2.20 -5.62 1.45
N ARG A 39 -1.01 -5.02 1.33
CA ARG A 39 -0.10 -4.81 2.47
C ARG A 39 -0.72 -3.93 3.55
N GLY A 40 -1.30 -2.78 3.17
CA GLY A 40 -1.99 -1.89 4.10
C GLY A 40 -3.12 -2.60 4.86
N LYS A 41 -3.94 -3.39 4.14
CA LYS A 41 -4.98 -4.23 4.75
C LYS A 41 -4.42 -5.25 5.73
N ASN A 42 -3.33 -5.93 5.40
CA ASN A 42 -2.71 -6.92 6.29
C ASN A 42 -2.12 -6.27 7.56
N MET A 43 -1.47 -5.12 7.42
CA MET A 43 -0.98 -4.33 8.57
C MET A 43 -2.13 -3.89 9.47
N TRP A 44 -3.23 -3.41 8.89
CA TRP A 44 -4.42 -3.04 9.64
C TRP A 44 -4.98 -4.23 10.42
N ASN A 45 -5.15 -5.39 9.76
CA ASN A 45 -5.65 -6.59 10.43
C ASN A 45 -4.74 -7.02 11.59
N ALA A 46 -3.41 -6.98 11.39
CA ALA A 46 -2.44 -7.30 12.44
C ALA A 46 -2.49 -6.29 13.60
N TYR A 47 -2.65 -5.00 13.30
CA TYR A 47 -2.83 -3.95 14.30
C TYR A 47 -4.10 -4.22 15.12
N MET A 48 -5.25 -4.41 14.46
CA MET A 48 -6.52 -4.71 15.13
C MET A 48 -6.44 -5.96 16.01
N PHE A 49 -5.79 -7.02 15.52
CA PHE A 49 -5.62 -8.28 16.26
C PHE A 49 -4.73 -8.12 17.50
N ARG A 50 -3.59 -7.42 17.38
CA ARG A 50 -2.63 -7.29 18.48
C ARG A 50 -3.06 -6.28 19.54
N HIS A 51 -3.79 -5.25 19.13
CA HIS A 51 -3.94 -4.05 19.92
C HIS A 51 -5.35 -3.81 20.46
N GLU A 52 -6.40 -4.53 20.05
CA GLU A 52 -7.80 -4.21 20.43
C GLU A 52 -8.03 -2.69 20.56
N PRO A 53 -7.78 -1.89 19.51
CA PRO A 53 -7.45 -0.48 19.67
C PRO A 53 -8.54 0.35 20.36
N ILE A 54 -9.81 -0.09 20.32
CA ILE A 54 -10.91 0.49 21.11
C ILE A 54 -10.62 0.53 22.63
N LYS A 55 -9.75 -0.35 23.13
CA LYS A 55 -9.38 -0.48 24.55
C LYS A 55 -8.00 0.07 24.89
N MET A 56 -7.24 0.62 23.93
CA MET A 56 -5.91 1.17 24.22
C MET A 56 -5.96 2.66 24.53
N ASP A 57 -5.29 3.06 25.61
CA ASP A 57 -5.11 4.47 25.98
C ASP A 57 -4.38 5.29 24.89
N CYS A 58 -3.55 4.64 24.07
CA CYS A 58 -2.78 5.26 22.98
C CYS A 58 -3.35 5.00 21.58
N CYS A 59 -4.61 4.55 21.48
CA CYS A 59 -5.22 4.18 20.21
C CYS A 59 -5.33 5.33 19.21
N GLY A 60 -5.25 6.57 19.69
CA GLY A 60 -5.40 7.77 18.87
C GLY A 60 -6.82 7.92 18.31
N ASP A 61 -7.15 9.14 17.89
CA ASP A 61 -8.50 9.47 17.41
C ASP A 61 -8.91 8.66 16.16
N TYR A 62 -7.93 8.12 15.41
CA TYR A 62 -8.15 7.32 14.21
C TYR A 62 -8.77 5.93 14.49
N ALA A 63 -8.71 5.42 15.72
CA ALA A 63 -9.30 4.14 16.10
C ALA A 63 -10.77 4.26 16.56
N LEU A 64 -11.27 5.49 16.73
CA LEU A 64 -12.63 5.78 17.18
C LEU A 64 -13.48 6.27 16.00
N PRO A 65 -14.78 5.91 15.93
CA PRO A 65 -15.66 6.46 14.91
C PRO A 65 -15.89 7.98 15.09
N PRO A 66 -15.93 8.77 14.00
CA PRO A 66 -15.63 8.36 12.62
C PRO A 66 -14.12 8.13 12.43
N ILE A 67 -13.78 7.00 11.81
CA ILE A 67 -12.38 6.60 11.57
C ILE A 67 -11.69 7.66 10.71
N ASP A 68 -10.59 8.22 11.21
CA ASP A 68 -9.71 9.10 10.46
C ASP A 68 -8.69 8.26 9.65
N PHE A 69 -8.99 8.08 8.36
CA PHE A 69 -8.16 7.29 7.45
C PHE A 69 -6.82 7.97 7.12
N ASP A 70 -6.71 9.29 7.20
CA ASP A 70 -5.48 10.02 6.90
C ASP A 70 -4.50 9.87 8.07
N ALA A 71 -4.97 10.09 9.30
CA ALA A 71 -4.17 9.83 10.51
C ALA A 71 -3.76 8.36 10.64
N MET A 72 -4.65 7.43 10.24
CA MET A 72 -4.33 6.01 10.18
C MET A 72 -3.23 5.71 9.14
N THR A 73 -3.31 6.33 7.96
CA THR A 73 -2.31 6.18 6.90
C THR A 73 -0.94 6.66 7.36
N ASP A 74 -0.86 7.86 7.93
CA ASP A 74 0.38 8.43 8.47
C ASP A 74 1.05 7.45 9.45
N ARG A 75 0.26 6.84 10.35
CA ARG A 75 0.78 5.92 11.36
C ARG A 75 1.19 4.57 10.79
N LEU A 76 0.34 3.93 9.98
CA LEU A 76 0.60 2.59 9.44
C LEU A 76 1.70 2.63 8.37
N ALA A 77 1.86 3.75 7.65
CA ALA A 77 2.97 3.93 6.73
C ALA A 77 4.27 4.36 7.44
N PHE A 78 4.25 4.52 8.77
CA PHE A 78 5.36 5.01 9.58
C PHE A 78 5.92 6.37 9.12
N TRP A 79 5.08 7.20 8.52
CA TRP A 79 5.47 8.54 8.07
C TRP A 79 5.87 9.42 9.26
N LYS A 80 6.85 10.30 9.04
CA LYS A 80 7.41 11.19 10.08
C LYS A 80 7.99 10.44 11.30
N THR A 81 8.35 9.16 11.15
CA THR A 81 9.07 8.38 12.16
C THR A 81 10.47 8.04 11.66
N GLU A 82 11.33 7.52 12.53
CA GLU A 82 12.66 7.02 12.14
C GLU A 82 12.61 5.88 11.11
N LEU A 83 11.43 5.25 10.94
CA LEU A 83 11.21 4.16 9.99
C LEU A 83 10.67 4.63 8.63
N GLU A 84 10.39 5.93 8.43
CA GLU A 84 9.76 6.47 7.21
C GLU A 84 10.54 6.15 5.93
N HIS A 85 11.86 6.06 6.01
CA HIS A 85 12.73 5.75 4.88
C HIS A 85 13.05 4.26 4.73
N LEU A 86 12.61 3.45 5.68
CA LEU A 86 12.80 2.01 5.60
C LEU A 86 11.72 1.43 4.71
N ARG A 87 12.11 1.10 3.47
CA ARG A 87 11.40 0.09 2.69
C ARG A 87 11.56 -1.25 3.40
N VAL A 88 10.63 -1.54 4.31
CA VAL A 88 10.50 -2.88 4.87
C VAL A 88 9.86 -3.73 3.77
N ASN A 89 10.71 -4.21 2.86
CA ASN A 89 10.34 -5.25 1.91
C ASN A 89 10.26 -6.55 2.73
N ALA A 90 9.04 -6.94 3.10
CA ALA A 90 8.75 -8.33 3.44
C ALA A 90 8.54 -9.11 2.14
#